data_AF-A0A0B4BGX8-F1
#
_entry.id   AF-A0A0B4BGX8-F1
#
_cell.length_a   1.000
_cell.length_b   1.000
_cell.length_c   1.000
_cell.angle_alpha   90.00
_cell.angle_beta   90.00
_cell.angle_gamma   90.00
#
_symmetry.space_group_name_H-M   'P 1'
#
loop_
_entity.id
_entity.type
_entity.pdbx_description
1 polymer ?
#
loop_
_entity_poly.entity_id
_entity_poly.type
_entity_poly.pdbx_seq_one_letter_code
_entity_poly.pdbx_strand_id
1 'polypeptide(L)'
;MVQDEVNRIKRQGPGMADMDMESRTYREIPAEVIRNGYITQAYTDLAADMPENHWVRLASYVSVQGGCAIRQAASADDMIPDRIFGGADTGANMLTALGEANVAIFESIYPPMRMAANCGIERVLECADEGAIQLEQDLRTALEQMQDGDLRGAADTIARYEQMEVVQPVYERWPGTFQAAGVVDGLNVFQDMTSIPVAKTCTRENLVPLGDRSIASPTDRVDYYRDLMDRMYEIEGIRE
;
A
#
# COMPACT_ATOMS: atom_id res chain seq x y z
N MET A 1 14.86 -7.99 -29.68
CA MET A 1 15.68 -8.46 -28.54
C MET A 1 14.99 -8.23 -27.20
N VAL A 2 14.79 -7.00 -26.71
CA VAL A 2 14.03 -6.76 -25.45
C VAL A 2 12.56 -7.19 -25.57
N GLN A 3 11.90 -6.88 -26.69
CA GLN A 3 10.50 -7.23 -26.93
C GLN A 3 10.27 -8.75 -27.04
N ASP A 4 11.27 -9.50 -27.51
CA ASP A 4 11.18 -10.95 -27.70
C ASP A 4 11.40 -11.70 -26.37
N GLU A 5 12.27 -11.17 -25.50
CA GLU A 5 12.46 -11.65 -24.13
C GLU A 5 11.19 -11.42 -23.29
N VAL A 6 10.59 -10.22 -23.39
CA VAL A 6 9.30 -9.87 -22.75
C VAL A 6 8.17 -10.80 -23.21
N ASN A 7 8.13 -11.15 -24.50
CA ASN A 7 7.14 -12.08 -25.05
C ASN A 7 7.41 -13.55 -24.69
N ARG A 8 8.66 -13.92 -24.35
CA ARG A 8 9.01 -15.25 -23.83
C ARG A 8 8.57 -15.43 -22.39
N ILE A 9 8.82 -14.43 -21.54
CA ILE A 9 8.42 -14.39 -20.12
C ILE A 9 6.89 -14.47 -19.98
N LYS A 10 6.15 -13.76 -20.83
CA LYS A 10 4.67 -13.82 -20.88
C LYS A 10 4.09 -15.21 -21.22
N ARG A 11 4.87 -16.13 -21.80
CA ARG A 11 4.40 -17.46 -22.21
C ARG A 11 4.71 -18.57 -21.21
N GLN A 12 5.60 -18.34 -20.25
CA GLN A 12 5.98 -19.36 -19.26
C GLN A 12 5.24 -19.24 -17.93
N GLY A 13 4.42 -18.17 -17.76
CA GLY A 13 3.96 -17.75 -16.43
C GLY A 13 5.15 -17.22 -15.63
N PRO A 14 5.06 -16.05 -14.98
CA PRO A 14 6.22 -15.53 -14.27
C PRO A 14 6.58 -16.48 -13.13
N GLY A 15 7.77 -17.07 -13.20
CA GLY A 15 8.33 -17.79 -12.06
C GLY A 15 8.62 -16.81 -10.93
N MET A 16 8.87 -17.30 -9.71
CA MET A 16 9.17 -16.43 -8.58
C MET A 16 10.37 -15.49 -8.83
N ALA A 17 11.34 -15.91 -9.64
CA ALA A 17 12.45 -15.08 -10.09
C ALA A 17 12.01 -13.88 -10.97
N ASP A 18 10.93 -14.00 -11.74
CA ASP A 18 10.38 -12.91 -12.55
C ASP A 18 9.59 -11.92 -11.69
N MET A 19 8.93 -12.38 -10.62
CA MET A 19 8.24 -11.51 -9.65
C MET A 19 9.22 -10.78 -8.72
N ASP A 20 10.29 -11.45 -8.28
CA ASP A 20 11.42 -10.83 -7.57
C ASP A 20 12.13 -9.80 -8.44
N MET A 21 12.17 -10.02 -9.77
CA MET A 21 12.72 -9.07 -10.72
C MET A 21 11.80 -7.87 -10.91
N GLU A 22 10.48 -8.08 -10.99
CA GLU A 22 9.48 -7.01 -11.04
C GLU A 22 9.57 -6.11 -9.79
N SER A 23 9.65 -6.70 -8.59
CA SER A 23 9.80 -5.94 -7.34
C SER A 23 11.15 -5.21 -7.22
N ARG A 24 12.26 -5.88 -7.58
CA ARG A 24 13.61 -5.27 -7.59
C ARG A 24 13.73 -4.11 -8.57
N THR A 25 13.03 -4.17 -9.70
CA THR A 25 13.02 -3.08 -10.69
C THR A 25 12.47 -1.79 -10.07
N TYR A 26 11.52 -1.86 -9.13
CA TYR A 26 10.98 -0.66 -8.50
C TYR A 26 11.92 -0.01 -7.48
N ARG A 27 12.78 -0.78 -6.79
CA ARG A 27 13.83 -0.22 -5.92
C ARG A 27 14.80 0.67 -6.69
N GLU A 28 15.06 0.31 -7.93
CA GLU A 28 16.03 0.98 -8.80
C GLU A 28 15.50 2.27 -9.43
N ILE A 29 14.18 2.55 -9.32
CA ILE A 29 13.58 3.81 -9.78
C ILE A 29 13.87 4.90 -8.74
N PRO A 30 14.81 5.83 -8.98
CA PRO A 30 15.32 6.69 -7.90
C PRO A 30 14.30 7.70 -7.39
N ALA A 31 13.38 8.16 -8.24
CA ALA A 31 12.39 9.18 -7.89
C ALA A 31 11.11 8.56 -7.31
N GLU A 32 10.76 8.96 -6.08
CA GLU A 32 9.62 8.47 -5.29
C GLU A 32 8.29 8.66 -6.04
N VAL A 33 8.12 9.83 -6.67
CA VAL A 33 6.93 10.16 -7.48
C VAL A 33 6.76 9.18 -8.63
N ILE A 34 7.85 8.88 -9.35
CA ILE A 34 7.80 7.97 -10.50
C ILE A 34 7.54 6.55 -10.01
N ARG A 35 8.26 6.11 -8.97
CA ARG A 35 8.13 4.77 -8.38
C ARG A 35 6.69 4.50 -7.90
N ASN A 36 6.08 5.46 -7.20
CA ASN A 36 4.70 5.32 -6.75
C ASN A 36 3.71 5.20 -7.93
N GLY A 37 3.94 5.90 -9.05
CA GLY A 37 3.13 5.75 -10.25
C GLY A 37 3.11 4.31 -10.77
N TYR A 38 4.26 3.63 -10.75
CA TYR A 38 4.33 2.22 -11.12
C TYR A 38 3.67 1.29 -10.09
N ILE A 39 3.92 1.50 -8.80
CA ILE A 39 3.29 0.72 -7.72
C ILE A 39 1.76 0.83 -7.80
N THR A 40 1.24 2.03 -8.06
CA THR A 40 -0.20 2.28 -8.24
C THR A 40 -0.74 1.49 -9.43
N GLN A 41 -0.03 1.49 -10.55
CA GLN A 41 -0.44 0.72 -11.73
C GLN A 41 -0.41 -0.79 -11.44
N ALA A 42 0.63 -1.28 -10.77
CA ALA A 42 0.75 -2.69 -10.40
C ALA A 42 -0.41 -3.16 -9.52
N TYR A 43 -0.81 -2.38 -8.51
CA TYR A 43 -2.01 -2.70 -7.72
C TYR A 43 -3.31 -2.60 -8.53
N THR A 44 -3.40 -1.66 -9.47
CA THR A 44 -4.56 -1.54 -10.36
C THR A 44 -4.71 -2.78 -11.24
N ASP A 45 -3.62 -3.25 -11.83
CA ASP A 45 -3.60 -4.46 -12.65
C ASP A 45 -3.91 -5.70 -11.80
N LEU A 46 -3.31 -5.82 -10.63
CA LEU A 46 -3.57 -6.93 -9.71
C LEU A 46 -5.03 -6.95 -9.22
N ALA A 47 -5.65 -5.80 -8.97
CA ALA A 47 -7.06 -5.70 -8.61
C ALA A 47 -7.99 -6.13 -9.76
N ALA A 48 -7.56 -5.95 -11.01
CA ALA A 48 -8.29 -6.45 -12.18
C ALA A 48 -8.13 -7.97 -12.34
N ASP A 49 -6.94 -8.50 -12.02
CA ASP A 49 -6.63 -9.94 -12.11
C ASP A 49 -7.22 -10.74 -10.93
N MET A 50 -7.40 -10.13 -9.75
CA MET A 50 -7.98 -10.73 -8.53
C MET A 50 -9.11 -9.87 -7.93
N PRO A 51 -10.27 -9.74 -8.59
CA PRO A 51 -11.37 -8.90 -8.11
C PRO A 51 -12.01 -9.38 -6.80
N GLU A 52 -11.80 -10.62 -6.38
CA GLU A 52 -12.22 -11.17 -5.09
C GLU A 52 -11.29 -10.77 -3.93
N ASN A 53 -10.06 -10.34 -4.22
CA ASN A 53 -9.13 -9.91 -3.19
C ASN A 53 -9.43 -8.47 -2.76
N HIS A 54 -10.22 -8.33 -1.69
CA HIS A 54 -10.71 -7.04 -1.21
C HIS A 54 -9.57 -6.12 -0.70
N TRP A 55 -8.49 -6.67 -0.13
CA TRP A 55 -7.33 -5.85 0.24
C TRP A 55 -6.62 -5.28 -0.98
N VAL A 56 -6.38 -6.09 -2.01
CA VAL A 56 -5.75 -5.61 -3.26
C VAL A 56 -6.60 -4.52 -3.92
N ARG A 57 -7.93 -4.68 -3.91
CA ARG A 57 -8.85 -3.65 -4.39
C ARG A 57 -8.68 -2.36 -3.61
N LEU A 58 -8.70 -2.41 -2.28
CA LEU A 58 -8.48 -1.22 -1.47
C LEU A 58 -7.09 -0.61 -1.70
N ALA A 59 -6.05 -1.44 -1.78
CA ALA A 59 -4.66 -1.04 -2.08
C ALA A 59 -4.59 -0.22 -3.38
N SER A 60 -5.32 -0.61 -4.41
CA SER A 60 -5.39 0.14 -5.67
C SER A 60 -6.13 1.48 -5.57
N TYR A 61 -6.92 1.75 -4.51
CA TYR A 61 -7.46 3.09 -4.21
C TYR A 61 -6.46 3.89 -3.39
N VAL A 62 -5.99 3.34 -2.27
CA VAL A 62 -5.09 4.05 -1.34
C VAL A 62 -3.72 4.34 -1.95
N SER A 63 -3.24 3.52 -2.90
CA SER A 63 -1.99 3.78 -3.62
C SER A 63 -2.05 5.05 -4.47
N VAL A 64 -3.20 5.31 -5.12
CA VAL A 64 -3.44 6.58 -5.84
C VAL A 64 -3.30 7.75 -4.87
N GLN A 65 -3.90 7.64 -3.67
CA GLN A 65 -3.87 8.70 -2.67
C GLN A 65 -2.48 8.90 -2.09
N GLY A 66 -1.73 7.83 -1.84
CA GLY A 66 -0.31 7.89 -1.51
C GLY A 66 0.49 8.65 -2.57
N GLY A 67 0.20 8.44 -3.86
CA GLY A 67 0.79 9.20 -4.95
C GLY A 67 0.42 10.67 -4.99
N CYS A 68 -0.83 11.00 -4.66
CA CYS A 68 -1.28 12.39 -4.52
C CYS A 68 -0.55 13.09 -3.36
N ALA A 69 -0.43 12.44 -2.21
CA ALA A 69 0.29 12.94 -1.04
C ALA A 69 1.79 13.14 -1.34
N ILE A 70 2.43 12.18 -2.01
CA ILE A 70 3.84 12.28 -2.45
C ILE A 70 4.06 13.48 -3.38
N ARG A 71 3.17 13.69 -4.37
CA ARG A 71 3.27 14.86 -5.26
C ARG A 71 3.07 16.18 -4.53
N GLN A 72 2.13 16.22 -3.58
CA GLN A 72 1.93 17.41 -2.74
C GLN A 72 3.16 17.69 -1.86
N ALA A 73 3.73 16.68 -1.21
CA ALA A 73 4.94 16.80 -0.40
C ALA A 73 6.12 17.31 -1.25
N ALA A 74 6.33 16.74 -2.44
CA ALA A 74 7.35 17.19 -3.38
C ALA A 74 7.15 18.65 -3.83
N SER A 75 5.91 19.13 -3.97
CA SER A 75 5.62 20.54 -4.28
C SER A 75 5.72 21.48 -3.08
N ALA A 76 5.56 20.95 -1.86
CA ALA A 76 5.60 21.71 -0.62
C ALA A 76 7.02 21.95 -0.11
N ASP A 77 7.96 21.06 -0.48
CA ASP A 77 9.41 21.22 -0.23
C ASP A 77 9.93 22.56 -0.77
N ASP A 78 9.37 23.05 -1.89
CA ASP A 78 9.70 24.35 -2.47
C ASP A 78 9.04 25.56 -1.73
N MET A 79 8.06 25.33 -0.85
CA MET A 79 7.15 26.39 -0.36
C MET A 79 7.06 26.54 1.17
N ILE A 80 7.38 25.52 1.97
CA ILE A 80 7.22 25.55 3.42
C ILE A 80 8.57 25.86 4.10
N PRO A 81 8.76 27.08 4.67
CA PRO A 81 10.00 27.41 5.33
C PRO A 81 10.20 26.60 6.62
N ASP A 82 11.42 26.07 6.81
CA ASP A 82 11.94 25.30 7.97
C ASP A 82 11.54 25.79 9.37
N ARG A 83 11.13 27.05 9.47
CA ARG A 83 10.84 27.75 10.74
C ARG A 83 9.56 27.33 11.44
N ILE A 84 8.60 26.68 10.76
CA ILE A 84 7.37 26.20 11.42
C ILE A 84 7.60 24.84 12.10
N PHE A 85 8.57 24.05 11.64
CA PHE A 85 8.78 22.66 12.06
C PHE A 85 10.11 22.39 12.79
N GLY A 86 10.80 23.44 13.27
CA GLY A 86 11.96 23.28 14.14
C GLY A 86 13.25 22.86 13.42
N GLY A 87 13.39 23.11 12.12
CA GLY A 87 14.66 23.03 11.41
C GLY A 87 15.07 21.65 10.87
N ALA A 88 14.14 20.70 10.75
CA ALA A 88 14.34 19.49 9.96
C ALA A 88 13.50 19.59 8.68
N ASP A 89 14.10 19.24 7.54
CA ASP A 89 13.56 19.26 6.18
C ASP A 89 12.24 18.45 6.07
N THR A 90 11.13 19.01 6.57
CA THR A 90 9.88 18.25 6.78
C THR A 90 9.24 17.76 5.49
N GLY A 91 9.40 18.51 4.39
CA GLY A 91 8.92 18.13 3.06
C GLY A 91 9.68 16.93 2.51
N ALA A 92 11.00 17.04 2.39
CA ALA A 92 11.88 15.96 1.96
C ALA A 92 11.77 14.72 2.86
N ASN A 93 11.74 14.88 4.19
CA ASN A 93 11.57 13.75 5.12
C ASN A 93 10.20 13.07 4.96
N MET A 94 9.13 13.83 4.69
CA MET A 94 7.82 13.27 4.39
C MET A 94 7.82 12.51 3.07
N LEU A 95 8.42 13.07 2.03
CA LEU A 95 8.56 12.43 0.72
C LEU A 95 9.30 11.10 0.85
N THR A 96 10.45 11.08 1.54
CA THR A 96 11.22 9.86 1.79
C THR A 96 10.44 8.86 2.64
N ALA A 97 9.83 9.27 3.76
CA ALA A 97 9.09 8.38 4.64
C ALA A 97 7.89 7.72 3.93
N LEU A 98 7.12 8.48 3.14
CA LEU A 98 6.02 7.96 2.33
C LEU A 98 6.53 7.02 1.21
N GLY A 99 7.67 7.36 0.60
CA GLY A 99 8.34 6.52 -0.38
C GLY A 99 8.77 5.17 0.21
N GLU A 100 9.41 5.17 1.38
CA GLU A 100 9.83 3.97 2.09
C GLU A 100 8.65 3.08 2.50
N ALA A 101 7.58 3.67 3.04
CA ALA A 101 6.37 2.93 3.41
C ALA A 101 5.74 2.22 2.19
N ASN A 102 5.57 2.94 1.08
CA ASN A 102 5.02 2.36 -0.15
C ASN A 102 5.86 1.19 -0.68
N VAL A 103 7.20 1.33 -0.64
CA VAL A 103 8.13 0.28 -1.09
C VAL A 103 8.04 -0.94 -0.18
N ALA A 104 8.03 -0.74 1.14
CA ALA A 104 7.93 -1.82 2.12
C ALA A 104 6.63 -2.61 1.93
N ILE A 105 5.49 -1.93 1.81
CA ILE A 105 4.18 -2.56 1.56
C ILE A 105 4.22 -3.37 0.25
N PHE A 106 4.72 -2.75 -0.81
CA PHE A 106 4.80 -3.38 -2.12
C PHE A 106 5.64 -4.66 -2.06
N GLU A 107 6.83 -4.61 -1.50
CA GLU A 107 7.74 -5.76 -1.47
C GLU A 107 7.28 -6.89 -0.57
N SER A 108 6.60 -6.57 0.53
CA SER A 108 6.11 -7.58 1.48
C SER A 108 4.85 -8.28 0.98
N ILE A 109 3.92 -7.56 0.35
CA ILE A 109 2.56 -8.06 0.10
C ILE A 109 2.30 -8.32 -1.38
N TYR A 110 2.82 -7.50 -2.30
CA TYR A 110 2.51 -7.65 -3.73
C TYR A 110 3.00 -8.97 -4.33
N PRO A 111 4.25 -9.45 -4.10
CA PRO A 111 4.72 -10.69 -4.73
C PRO A 111 3.87 -11.94 -4.43
N PRO A 112 3.51 -12.28 -3.18
CA PRO A 112 2.68 -13.45 -2.93
C PRO A 112 1.26 -13.30 -3.50
N MET A 113 0.67 -12.10 -3.49
CA MET A 113 -0.63 -11.86 -4.10
C MET A 113 -0.58 -11.96 -5.63
N ARG A 114 0.50 -11.45 -6.24
CA ARG A 114 0.74 -11.59 -7.69
C ARG A 114 0.92 -13.06 -8.09
N MET A 115 1.60 -13.85 -7.26
CA MET A 115 1.72 -15.29 -7.46
C MET A 115 0.36 -15.98 -7.36
N ALA A 116 -0.47 -15.60 -6.37
CA ALA A 116 -1.81 -16.14 -6.22
C ALA A 116 -2.69 -15.81 -7.44
N ALA A 117 -2.61 -14.60 -8.00
CA ALA A 117 -3.32 -14.22 -9.21
C ALA A 117 -2.96 -15.11 -10.42
N ASN A 118 -1.67 -15.41 -10.57
CA ASN A 118 -1.15 -16.13 -11.74
C ASN A 118 -1.30 -17.65 -11.63
N CYS A 119 -1.19 -18.20 -10.41
CA CYS A 119 -1.04 -19.64 -10.18
C CYS A 119 -2.17 -20.24 -9.33
N GLY A 120 -3.01 -19.41 -8.71
CA GLY A 120 -3.98 -19.82 -7.70
C GLY A 120 -3.39 -19.87 -6.29
N ILE A 121 -4.24 -19.63 -5.29
CA ILE A 121 -3.87 -19.60 -3.87
C ILE A 121 -3.27 -20.93 -3.40
N GLU A 122 -3.90 -22.05 -3.78
CA GLU A 122 -3.43 -23.41 -3.42
C GLU A 122 -1.95 -23.61 -3.78
N ARG A 123 -1.55 -23.16 -4.99
CA ARG A 123 -0.18 -23.31 -5.45
C ARG A 123 0.81 -22.44 -4.67
N VAL A 124 0.40 -21.26 -4.22
CA VAL A 124 1.22 -20.39 -3.36
C VAL A 124 1.48 -21.07 -2.02
N LEU A 125 0.43 -21.63 -1.40
CA LEU A 125 0.52 -22.34 -0.13
C LEU A 125 1.42 -23.58 -0.24
N GLU A 126 1.27 -24.39 -1.29
CA GLU A 126 2.15 -25.53 -1.57
C GLU A 126 3.62 -25.10 -1.68
N CYS A 127 3.90 -24.05 -2.45
CA CYS A 127 5.28 -23.56 -2.61
C CYS A 127 5.85 -23.02 -1.29
N ALA A 128 5.02 -22.48 -0.40
CA ALA A 128 5.43 -22.07 0.94
C ALA A 128 5.69 -23.28 1.86
N ASP A 129 4.87 -24.34 1.79
CA ASP A 129 5.06 -25.59 2.53
C ASP A 129 6.34 -26.34 2.11
N GLU A 130 6.65 -26.32 0.82
CA GLU A 130 7.88 -26.90 0.25
C GLU A 130 9.13 -26.05 0.56
N GLY A 131 8.97 -24.86 1.15
CA GLY A 131 10.05 -23.91 1.42
C GLY A 131 10.62 -23.26 0.15
N ALA A 132 9.91 -23.34 -0.98
CA ALA A 132 10.30 -22.70 -2.23
C ALA A 132 10.12 -21.17 -2.16
N ILE A 133 9.16 -20.70 -1.36
CA ILE A 133 8.93 -19.28 -1.08
C ILE A 133 8.87 -19.06 0.44
N GLN A 134 9.35 -17.91 0.90
CA GLN A 134 9.10 -17.48 2.28
C GLN A 134 7.79 -16.69 2.30
N LEU A 135 6.85 -17.12 3.13
CA LEU A 135 5.55 -16.48 3.30
C LEU A 135 5.35 -16.18 4.78
N GLU A 136 5.13 -14.91 5.11
CA GLU A 136 4.84 -14.50 6.49
C GLU A 136 3.54 -15.12 6.98
N GLN A 137 3.47 -15.45 8.27
CA GLN A 137 2.36 -16.24 8.82
C GLN A 137 1.00 -15.58 8.62
N ASP A 138 0.91 -14.25 8.82
CA ASP A 138 -0.35 -13.52 8.60
C ASP A 138 -0.76 -13.54 7.11
N LEU A 139 0.19 -13.47 6.17
CA LEU A 139 -0.11 -13.56 4.73
C LEU A 139 -0.54 -14.97 4.34
N ARG A 140 0.05 -16.02 4.93
CA ARG A 140 -0.43 -17.40 4.80
C ARG A 140 -1.87 -17.51 5.29
N THR A 141 -2.15 -17.03 6.50
CA THR A 141 -3.51 -17.10 7.07
C THR A 141 -4.51 -16.33 6.21
N ALA A 142 -4.16 -15.17 5.67
CA ALA A 142 -5.02 -14.45 4.75
C ALA A 142 -5.30 -15.22 3.45
N LEU A 143 -4.30 -15.91 2.90
CA LEU A 143 -4.46 -16.77 1.73
C LEU A 143 -5.40 -17.95 2.02
N GLU A 144 -5.25 -18.61 3.16
CA GLU A 144 -6.16 -19.67 3.63
C GLU A 144 -7.60 -19.15 3.79
N GLN A 145 -7.79 -17.98 4.42
CA GLN A 145 -9.10 -17.34 4.55
C GLN A 145 -9.75 -17.04 3.19
N MET A 146 -8.99 -16.54 2.21
CA MET A 146 -9.50 -16.32 0.85
C MET A 146 -9.91 -17.64 0.18
N GLN A 147 -9.14 -18.72 0.37
CA GLN A 147 -9.46 -20.05 -0.16
C GLN A 147 -10.78 -20.59 0.43
N ASP A 148 -11.02 -20.31 1.71
CA ASP A 148 -12.24 -20.69 2.43
C ASP A 148 -13.44 -19.76 2.16
N GLY A 149 -13.25 -18.68 1.40
CA GLY A 149 -14.28 -17.70 1.05
C GLY A 149 -14.47 -16.57 2.06
N ASP A 150 -13.64 -16.49 3.11
CA ASP A 150 -13.60 -15.37 4.06
C ASP A 150 -12.78 -14.19 3.49
N LEU A 151 -13.30 -13.55 2.45
CA LEU A 151 -12.61 -12.47 1.73
C LEU A 151 -12.41 -11.22 2.59
N ARG A 152 -13.36 -10.92 3.49
CA ARG A 152 -13.22 -9.80 4.42
C ARG A 152 -12.20 -10.09 5.51
N GLY A 153 -12.28 -11.25 6.15
CA GLY A 153 -11.32 -11.64 7.17
C GLY A 153 -9.90 -11.70 6.62
N ALA A 154 -9.72 -12.20 5.40
CA ALA A 154 -8.44 -12.15 4.71
C ALA A 154 -7.92 -10.71 4.55
N ALA A 155 -8.78 -9.78 4.10
CA ALA A 155 -8.38 -8.40 3.88
C ALA A 155 -8.01 -7.68 5.19
N ASP A 156 -8.77 -7.92 6.26
CA ASP A 156 -8.48 -7.45 7.61
C ASP A 156 -7.14 -8.00 8.14
N THR A 157 -6.85 -9.29 7.88
CA THR A 157 -5.58 -9.93 8.26
C THR A 157 -4.40 -9.30 7.52
N ILE A 158 -4.51 -9.05 6.21
CA ILE A 158 -3.45 -8.38 5.44
C ILE A 158 -3.26 -6.94 5.92
N ALA A 159 -4.34 -6.18 6.15
CA ALA A 159 -4.25 -4.81 6.66
C ALA A 159 -3.56 -4.77 8.04
N ARG A 160 -3.85 -5.74 8.91
CA ARG A 160 -3.16 -5.88 10.20
C ARG A 160 -1.67 -6.12 10.01
N TYR A 161 -1.28 -7.09 9.19
CA TYR A 161 0.12 -7.38 8.89
C TYR A 161 0.84 -6.15 8.32
N GLU A 162 0.23 -5.49 7.34
CA GLU A 162 0.75 -4.27 6.73
C GLU A 162 1.03 -3.19 7.79
N GLN A 163 0.06 -2.86 8.64
CA GLN A 163 0.16 -1.73 9.56
C GLN A 163 1.03 -2.01 10.79
N MET A 164 1.06 -3.26 11.25
CA MET A 164 1.77 -3.67 12.47
C MET A 164 3.22 -4.08 12.20
N GLU A 165 3.49 -4.79 11.10
CA GLU A 165 4.80 -5.41 10.85
C GLU A 165 5.57 -4.72 9.71
N VAL A 166 4.86 -4.28 8.66
CA VAL A 166 5.52 -3.72 7.47
C VAL A 166 5.74 -2.21 7.59
N VAL A 167 4.70 -1.47 7.98
CA VAL A 167 4.70 0.00 7.99
C VAL A 167 5.23 0.56 9.31
N GLN A 168 4.96 -0.10 10.43
CA GLN A 168 5.38 0.38 11.75
C GLN A 168 6.89 0.64 11.87
N PRO A 169 7.81 -0.20 11.34
CA PRO A 169 9.23 0.10 11.35
C PRO A 169 9.59 1.40 10.61
N VAL A 170 8.83 1.80 9.59
CA VAL A 170 9.02 3.08 8.89
C VAL A 170 8.60 4.24 9.78
N TYR A 171 7.47 4.12 10.49
CA TYR A 171 7.03 5.12 11.46
C TYR A 171 8.06 5.33 12.58
N GLU A 172 8.70 4.26 13.03
CA GLU A 172 9.74 4.30 14.07
C GLU A 172 11.06 4.91 13.60
N ARG A 173 11.39 4.79 12.30
CA ARG A 173 12.54 5.50 11.70
C ARG A 173 12.27 6.99 11.52
N TRP A 174 11.01 7.37 11.28
CA TRP A 174 10.60 8.75 10.96
C TRP A 174 9.60 9.35 11.97
N PRO A 175 9.84 9.29 13.29
CA PRO A 175 8.84 9.65 14.29
C PRO A 175 8.46 11.14 14.22
N GLY A 176 9.43 12.03 13.97
CA GLY A 176 9.19 13.47 13.84
C GLY A 176 8.33 13.83 12.62
N THR A 177 8.47 13.09 11.52
CA THR A 177 7.72 13.29 10.28
C THR A 177 6.24 12.98 10.46
N PHE A 178 5.92 11.80 10.98
CA PHE A 178 4.53 11.38 11.19
C PHE A 178 3.88 12.11 12.37
N GLN A 179 4.63 12.45 13.41
CA GLN A 179 4.11 13.29 14.50
C GLN A 179 3.75 14.69 14.00
N ALA A 180 4.60 15.30 13.16
CA ALA A 180 4.33 16.61 12.57
C ALA A 180 3.06 16.57 11.70
N ALA A 181 2.86 15.53 10.89
CA ALA A 181 1.64 15.36 10.10
C ALA A 181 0.37 15.35 10.98
N GLY A 182 0.39 14.60 12.09
CA GLY A 182 -0.76 14.53 13.01
C GLY A 182 -1.03 15.87 13.71
N VAL A 183 0.02 16.62 14.07
CA VAL A 183 -0.11 17.95 14.67
C VAL A 183 -0.66 18.96 13.67
N VAL A 184 -0.18 18.94 12.42
CA VAL A 184 -0.63 19.83 11.34
C VAL A 184 -2.11 19.64 11.05
N ASP A 185 -2.57 18.39 11.06
CA ASP A 185 -3.98 18.04 10.89
C ASP A 185 -4.84 18.58 12.05
N GLY A 186 -4.41 18.37 13.30
CA GLY A 186 -5.11 18.87 14.48
C GLY A 186 -5.16 20.40 14.61
N LEU A 187 -4.22 21.12 13.97
CA LEU A 187 -4.22 22.58 13.94
C LEU A 187 -5.19 23.16 12.89
N ASN A 188 -5.79 22.33 12.03
CA ASN A 188 -6.75 22.73 10.98
C ASN A 188 -6.18 23.78 9.99
N VAL A 189 -4.85 23.95 9.95
CA VAL A 189 -4.18 24.99 9.16
C VAL A 189 -4.17 24.65 7.66
N PHE A 190 -4.22 23.37 7.31
CA PHE A 190 -4.03 22.89 5.93
C PHE A 190 -5.22 22.13 5.32
N GLN A 191 -6.40 22.17 5.94
CA GLN A 191 -7.55 21.31 5.61
C GLN A 191 -7.21 19.82 5.80
N ASP A 192 -7.87 19.16 6.75
CA ASP A 192 -7.95 17.70 6.93
C ASP A 192 -7.07 16.87 5.96
N MET A 193 -5.88 16.53 6.45
CA MET A 193 -4.79 15.82 5.77
C MET A 193 -4.77 14.32 6.09
N THR A 194 -5.51 13.88 7.10
CA THR A 194 -5.54 12.46 7.52
C THR A 194 -6.70 11.68 6.91
N SER A 195 -7.76 12.36 6.44
CA SER A 195 -8.82 11.71 5.71
C SER A 195 -8.37 11.25 4.33
N ILE A 196 -8.60 9.97 4.05
CA ILE A 196 -8.22 9.34 2.79
C ILE A 196 -9.49 9.15 1.96
N PRO A 197 -9.54 9.68 0.72
CA PRO A 197 -10.65 9.42 -0.18
C PRO A 197 -10.54 8.04 -0.81
N VAL A 198 -11.62 7.27 -0.80
CA VAL A 198 -11.70 6.04 -1.60
C VAL A 198 -12.06 6.40 -3.03
N ALA A 199 -11.03 6.73 -3.82
CA ALA A 199 -11.18 7.19 -5.21
C ALA A 199 -9.98 6.78 -6.08
N LYS A 200 -10.21 6.64 -7.40
CA LYS A 200 -9.18 6.35 -8.41
C LYS A 200 -8.50 7.61 -8.97
N THR A 201 -8.77 8.77 -8.39
CA THR A 201 -8.22 10.07 -8.80
C THR A 201 -7.81 10.88 -7.57
N CYS A 202 -6.97 11.90 -7.74
CA CYS A 202 -6.68 12.86 -6.69
C CYS A 202 -7.92 13.76 -6.51
N THR A 203 -8.75 13.45 -5.51
CA THR A 203 -9.99 14.17 -5.22
C THR A 203 -10.18 14.30 -3.70
N ARG A 204 -11.16 15.09 -3.27
CA ARG A 204 -11.66 15.13 -1.88
C ARG A 204 -13.09 14.58 -1.77
N GLU A 205 -13.57 13.90 -2.80
CA GLU A 205 -14.81 13.14 -2.74
C GLU A 205 -14.59 11.80 -2.03
N ASN A 206 -15.63 11.24 -1.40
CA ASN A 206 -15.57 9.95 -0.71
C ASN A 206 -14.51 9.85 0.40
N LEU A 207 -14.26 10.96 1.09
CA LEU A 207 -13.37 11.00 2.25
C LEU A 207 -13.88 10.09 3.35
N VAL A 208 -12.98 9.30 3.90
CA VAL A 208 -13.16 8.59 5.16
C VAL A 208 -12.35 9.35 6.20
N PRO A 209 -12.97 9.89 7.26
CA PRO A 209 -12.23 10.60 8.28
C PRO A 209 -11.50 9.64 9.22
N LEU A 210 -10.29 10.02 9.63
CA LEU A 210 -9.57 9.28 10.67
C LEU A 210 -10.32 9.33 12.01
N GLY A 211 -10.97 10.47 12.31
CA GLY A 211 -11.71 10.71 13.55
C GLY A 211 -10.78 11.01 14.72
N ASP A 212 -11.11 10.47 15.91
CA ASP A 212 -10.31 10.64 17.13
C ASP A 212 -9.09 9.67 17.21
N ARG A 213 -8.86 8.90 16.13
CA ARG A 213 -7.77 7.92 16.02
C ARG A 213 -6.43 8.59 15.74
N SER A 214 -5.34 7.95 16.14
CA SER A 214 -3.97 8.41 15.93
C SER A 214 -3.30 7.74 14.75
N ILE A 215 -2.80 8.53 13.79
CA ILE A 215 -1.97 7.99 12.69
C ILE A 215 -0.70 7.31 13.20
N ALA A 216 -0.22 7.63 14.40
CA ALA A 216 0.98 7.00 14.96
C ALA A 216 0.70 5.64 15.61
N SER A 217 -0.55 5.36 16.00
CA SER A 217 -0.95 4.08 16.60
C SER A 217 -1.18 3.03 15.50
N PRO A 218 -0.42 1.92 15.47
CA PRO A 218 -0.62 0.88 14.46
C PRO A 218 -2.00 0.24 14.57
N THR A 219 -2.53 0.06 15.79
CA THR A 219 -3.88 -0.47 16.01
C THR A 219 -4.96 0.46 15.45
N ASP A 220 -4.82 1.76 15.67
CA ASP A 220 -5.76 2.76 15.15
C ASP A 220 -5.73 2.79 13.61
N ARG A 221 -4.55 2.63 13.00
CA ARG A 221 -4.42 2.51 11.54
C ARG A 221 -5.10 1.25 11.00
N VAL A 222 -5.02 0.13 11.71
CA VAL A 222 -5.76 -1.10 11.34
C VAL A 222 -7.27 -0.85 11.37
N ASP A 223 -7.78 -0.23 12.44
CA ASP A 223 -9.20 0.11 12.53
C ASP A 223 -9.63 1.11 11.45
N TYR A 224 -8.77 2.06 11.11
CA TYR A 224 -9.04 2.98 10.01
C TYR A 224 -9.06 2.29 8.64
N TYR A 225 -8.23 1.27 8.42
CA TYR A 225 -8.30 0.44 7.22
C TYR A 225 -9.64 -0.28 7.07
N ARG A 226 -10.27 -0.67 8.18
CA ARG A 226 -11.62 -1.26 8.16
C ARG A 226 -12.67 -0.25 7.68
N ASP A 227 -12.60 0.99 8.15
CA ASP A 227 -13.50 2.06 7.67
C ASP A 227 -13.30 2.35 6.18
N LEU A 228 -12.05 2.34 5.71
CA LEU A 228 -11.72 2.49 4.29
C LEU A 228 -12.28 1.34 3.45
N MET A 229 -12.21 0.11 3.96
CA MET A 229 -12.80 -1.07 3.31
C MET A 229 -14.33 -0.96 3.24
N ASP A 230 -14.97 -0.55 4.34
CA ASP A 230 -16.44 -0.37 4.38
C ASP A 230 -16.88 0.69 3.37
N ARG A 231 -16.14 1.79 3.27
CA ARG A 231 -16.39 2.83 2.27
C ARG A 231 -16.21 2.30 0.84
N MET A 232 -15.19 1.49 0.59
CA MET A 232 -15.00 0.84 -0.71
C MET A 232 -16.18 -0.06 -1.06
N TYR A 233 -16.67 -0.86 -0.10
CA TYR A 233 -17.81 -1.76 -0.33
C TYR A 233 -19.08 -0.98 -0.65
N GLU A 234 -19.33 0.13 0.04
CA GLU A 234 -20.45 1.03 -0.24
C GLU A 234 -20.39 1.56 -1.68
N ILE A 235 -19.23 2.08 -2.09
CA ILE A 235 -19.02 2.67 -3.43
C ILE A 235 -19.17 1.62 -4.53
N GLU A 236 -18.64 0.43 -4.31
CA GLU A 236 -18.63 -0.66 -5.29
C GLU A 236 -19.89 -1.54 -5.23
N GLY A 237 -20.78 -1.30 -4.28
CA GLY A 237 -22.02 -2.06 -4.11
C GLY A 237 -21.82 -3.50 -3.64
N ILE A 238 -20.70 -3.79 -2.96
CA ILE A 238 -20.42 -5.11 -2.37
C ILE A 238 -21.29 -5.26 -1.13
N ARG A 239 -21.99 -6.39 -1.01
CA ARG A 239 -22.81 -6.76 0.16
C ARG A 239 -22.26 -8.06 0.72
N GLU A 240 -21.92 -8.05 2.01
CA GLU A 240 -21.57 -9.25 2.79
C GLU A 240 -22.81 -10.07 3.15
#